data_AF-A0A9X5I8X1-F1
#
_entry.id   AF-A0A9X5I8X1-F1
#
_cell.length_a   1.000
_cell.length_b   1.000
_cell.length_c   1.000
_cell.angle_alpha   90.00
_cell.angle_beta   90.00
_cell.angle_gamma   90.00
#
_symmetry.space_group_name_H-M   'P 1'
#
loop_
_entity.id
_entity.type
_entity.pdbx_description
1 polymer ?
#
loop_
_entity_poly.entity_id
_entity_poly.type
_entity_poly.pdbx_seq_one_letter_code
_entity_poly.pdbx_strand_id
1 'polypeptide(L)'
;MNHEAQNLASGRLARIAAILAGSTAIVLVVCFFLWRMWVTAPLPAHRPGEPNLQAQPRSDLERFRREQRNADQWGWVDREHGIARIPVERAMQLMAKEGRQTP
;
A
#
# COMPACT_ATOMS: atom_id res chain seq x y z
N MET A 1 68.10 -16.16 15.77
CA MET A 1 66.85 -15.34 15.76
C MET A 1 65.76 -16.25 15.23
N ASN A 2 64.85 -16.64 16.11
CA ASN A 2 63.96 -17.77 15.89
C ASN A 2 62.92 -17.43 14.80
N HIS A 3 62.92 -18.20 13.72
CA HIS A 3 61.82 -18.24 12.74
C HIS A 3 61.24 -19.65 12.75
N GLU A 4 60.61 -20.02 13.86
CA GLU A 4 59.92 -21.29 14.03
C GLU A 4 58.40 -21.05 14.07
N ALA A 5 57.65 -22.00 13.51
CA ALA A 5 56.19 -22.16 13.54
C ALA A 5 55.30 -21.52 12.46
N GLN A 6 55.74 -21.38 11.20
CA GLN A 6 54.81 -21.08 10.08
C GLN A 6 54.29 -22.31 9.30
N ASN A 7 54.81 -23.52 9.57
CA ASN A 7 54.40 -24.74 8.85
C ASN A 7 53.09 -25.38 9.34
N LEU A 8 52.53 -24.90 10.45
CA LEU A 8 51.21 -25.31 10.90
C LEU A 8 50.18 -24.42 10.20
N ALA A 9 49.62 -24.92 9.09
CA ALA A 9 48.24 -24.67 8.64
C ALA A 9 48.03 -24.14 7.21
N SER A 10 48.98 -24.16 6.26
CA SER A 10 48.68 -23.78 4.86
C SER A 10 47.51 -24.58 4.26
N GLY A 11 47.46 -25.89 4.53
CA GLY A 11 46.35 -26.75 4.12
C GLY A 11 45.07 -26.58 4.94
N ARG A 12 45.16 -26.13 6.20
CA ARG A 12 43.97 -25.87 7.05
C ARG A 12 43.36 -24.51 6.75
N LEU A 13 44.18 -23.49 6.48
CA LEU A 13 43.75 -22.16 6.03
C LEU A 13 43.08 -22.24 4.67
N ALA A 14 43.63 -23.03 3.73
CA ALA A 14 42.99 -23.28 2.43
C ALA A 14 41.62 -23.96 2.58
N ARG A 15 41.49 -24.94 3.50
CA ARG A 15 40.20 -25.58 3.81
C ARG A 15 39.20 -24.61 4.44
N ILE A 16 39.63 -23.79 5.39
CA ILE A 16 38.77 -22.76 6.01
C ILE A 16 38.32 -21.75 4.96
N ALA A 17 39.21 -21.29 4.09
CA ALA A 17 38.88 -20.38 3.00
C ALA A 17 37.89 -21.01 2.00
N ALA A 18 38.07 -22.29 1.66
CA ALA A 18 37.15 -23.01 0.79
C ALA A 18 35.75 -23.18 1.44
N ILE A 19 35.70 -23.49 2.74
CA ILE A 19 34.44 -23.60 3.50
C ILE A 19 33.74 -22.23 3.56
N LEU A 20 34.49 -21.15 3.81
CA LEU A 20 33.95 -19.79 3.87
C LEU A 20 33.40 -19.31 2.52
N ALA A 21 34.13 -19.60 1.43
CA ALA A 21 33.67 -19.28 0.08
C ALA A 21 32.41 -20.09 -0.28
N GLY A 22 32.40 -21.39 0.07
CA GLY A 22 31.24 -22.25 -0.12
C GLY A 22 30.02 -21.80 0.67
N SER A 23 30.20 -21.44 1.95
CA SER A 23 29.09 -20.95 2.78
C SER A 23 28.54 -19.62 2.25
N THR A 24 29.42 -18.72 1.80
CA THR A 24 29.03 -17.44 1.19
C THR A 24 28.22 -17.66 -0.09
N ALA A 25 28.68 -18.56 -0.97
CA ALA A 25 27.95 -18.92 -2.19
C ALA A 25 26.58 -19.53 -1.87
N ILE A 26 26.49 -20.42 -0.88
CA ILE A 26 25.23 -21.03 -0.45
C ILE A 26 24.28 -19.96 0.10
N VAL A 27 24.77 -19.02 0.92
CA VAL A 27 23.95 -17.91 1.44
C VAL A 27 23.42 -17.05 0.29
N LEU A 28 24.25 -16.70 -0.69
CA LEU A 28 23.80 -15.93 -1.86
C LEU A 28 22.75 -16.68 -2.68
N VAL A 29 22.92 -17.99 -2.89
CA VAL A 29 21.95 -18.83 -3.60
C VAL A 29 20.63 -18.91 -2.83
N VAL A 30 20.67 -19.20 -1.53
CA VAL A 30 19.47 -19.24 -0.68
C VAL A 30 18.79 -17.88 -0.66
N CYS A 31 19.54 -16.80 -0.52
CA CYS A 31 19.00 -15.44 -0.53
C CYS A 31 18.35 -15.11 -1.88
N PHE A 32 18.96 -15.52 -3.00
CA PHE A 32 18.40 -15.37 -4.34
C PHE A 32 17.10 -16.19 -4.52
N PHE A 33 17.09 -17.45 -4.08
CA PHE A 33 15.89 -18.30 -4.18
C PHE A 33 14.75 -17.81 -3.27
N LEU A 34 15.06 -17.38 -2.04
CA LEU A 34 14.08 -16.78 -1.15
C LEU A 34 13.56 -15.46 -1.74
N TRP A 35 14.44 -14.57 -2.17
CA TRP A 35 14.02 -13.34 -2.83
C TRP A 35 13.11 -13.64 -4.03
N ARG A 36 13.48 -14.58 -4.89
CA ARG A 36 12.68 -14.95 -6.07
C ARG A 36 11.36 -15.64 -5.73
N MET A 37 11.31 -16.42 -4.65
CA MET A 37 10.08 -17.08 -4.17
C MET A 37 9.09 -16.06 -3.58
N TRP A 38 9.58 -15.01 -2.94
CA TRP A 38 8.76 -14.03 -2.21
C TRP A 38 8.60 -12.68 -2.95
N VAL A 39 9.26 -12.48 -4.09
CA VAL A 39 9.03 -11.31 -4.97
C VAL A 39 7.69 -11.49 -5.68
N THR A 40 6.67 -10.88 -5.11
CA THR A 40 5.41 -10.59 -5.79
C THR A 40 5.70 -9.56 -6.88
N ALA A 41 5.43 -9.89 -8.14
CA ALA A 41 5.47 -8.88 -9.20
C ALA A 41 4.50 -7.75 -8.82
N PRO A 42 4.93 -6.47 -8.85
CA PRO A 42 3.96 -5.39 -8.68
C PRO A 42 2.89 -5.57 -9.75
N LEU A 43 1.61 -5.56 -9.33
CA LEU A 43 0.50 -5.51 -10.26
C LEU A 43 0.81 -4.43 -11.30
N PRO A 44 0.59 -4.67 -12.61
CA PRO A 44 0.82 -3.65 -13.61
C PRO A 44 0.10 -2.39 -13.14
N ALA A 45 0.87 -1.34 -12.86
CA ALA A 45 0.33 -0.09 -12.38
C ALA A 45 -0.73 0.34 -13.39
N HIS A 46 -1.99 0.39 -12.94
CA HIS A 46 -3.08 0.88 -13.76
C HIS A 46 -2.78 2.35 -13.99
N ARG A 47 -2.08 2.65 -15.08
CA ARG A 47 -1.83 4.03 -15.45
C ARG A 47 -3.21 4.63 -15.69
N PRO A 48 -3.60 5.69 -14.98
CA PRO A 48 -4.81 6.39 -15.34
C PRO A 48 -4.70 6.73 -16.83
N GLY A 49 -5.78 6.53 -17.57
CA GLY A 49 -5.84 6.92 -18.97
C GLY A 49 -5.46 8.39 -19.13
N GLU A 50 -5.19 8.80 -20.37
CA GLU A 50 -4.90 10.21 -20.65
C GLU A 50 -6.02 11.11 -20.07
N PRO A 51 -5.65 12.24 -19.44
CA PRO A 51 -6.63 13.14 -18.86
C PRO A 51 -7.52 13.71 -19.95
N ASN A 52 -8.74 13.19 -20.05
CA ASN A 52 -9.73 13.66 -21.00
C ASN A 52 -10.25 15.04 -20.60
N LEU A 53 -10.35 15.94 -21.58
CA LEU A 53 -11.00 17.24 -21.40
C LEU A 53 -12.48 17.03 -21.09
N GLN A 54 -12.95 17.63 -20.01
CA GLN A 54 -14.37 17.65 -19.66
C GLN A 54 -15.16 18.35 -20.77
N ALA A 55 -16.17 17.67 -21.32
CA ALA A 55 -16.90 18.14 -22.50
C ALA A 55 -17.66 19.45 -22.26
N GLN A 56 -18.22 19.64 -21.05
CA GLN A 56 -19.01 20.82 -20.71
C GLN A 56 -18.69 21.32 -19.28
N PRO A 57 -17.53 21.96 -19.07
CA PRO A 57 -17.06 22.29 -17.72
C PRO A 57 -18.00 23.23 -16.95
N ARG A 58 -18.73 24.12 -17.64
CA ARG A 58 -19.64 25.08 -16.99
C ARG A 58 -20.91 24.42 -16.46
N SER A 59 -21.60 23.62 -17.29
CA SER A 59 -22.86 22.97 -16.90
C SER A 59 -22.60 21.93 -15.80
N ASP A 60 -21.50 21.20 -15.89
CA ASP A 60 -21.09 20.22 -14.89
C ASP A 60 -20.77 20.89 -13.55
N LEU A 61 -20.07 22.03 -13.55
CA LEU A 61 -19.77 22.78 -12.34
C LEU A 61 -21.02 23.38 -11.69
N GLU A 62 -21.97 23.86 -12.48
CA GLU A 62 -23.27 24.31 -11.96
C GLU A 62 -24.07 23.17 -11.34
N ARG A 63 -24.08 22.01 -12.00
CA ARG A 63 -24.73 20.79 -11.49
C ARG A 63 -24.11 20.36 -10.17
N PHE A 64 -22.77 20.27 -10.12
CA PHE A 64 -22.03 19.94 -8.91
C PHE A 64 -22.36 20.90 -7.77
N ARG A 65 -22.38 22.22 -8.02
CA ARG A 65 -22.76 23.21 -7.01
C ARG A 65 -24.22 23.05 -6.52
N ARG A 66 -25.16 22.68 -7.40
CA ARG A 66 -26.54 22.39 -7.00
C ARG A 66 -26.61 21.14 -6.11
N GLU A 67 -25.93 20.08 -6.52
CA GLU A 67 -25.88 18.82 -5.77
C GLU A 67 -25.25 19.01 -4.38
N GLN A 68 -24.17 19.78 -4.29
CA GLN A 68 -23.53 20.10 -3.02
C GLN A 68 -24.44 20.92 -2.10
N ARG A 69 -25.11 21.95 -2.62
CA ARG A 69 -26.13 22.69 -1.83
C ARG A 69 -27.25 21.79 -1.34
N ASN A 70 -27.67 20.80 -2.12
CA ASN A 70 -28.72 19.86 -1.72
C ASN A 70 -28.22 18.81 -0.72
N ALA A 71 -26.92 18.56 -0.64
CA ALA A 71 -26.31 17.66 0.34
C ALA A 71 -26.19 18.31 1.74
N ASP A 72 -26.07 19.64 1.77
CA ASP A 72 -25.94 20.43 3.00
C ASP A 72 -27.29 20.88 3.58
N GLN A 73 -28.39 20.57 2.89
CA GLN A 73 -29.74 20.99 3.26
C GLN A 73 -30.61 19.81 3.71
N TRP A 74 -31.56 20.12 4.58
CA TRP A 74 -32.66 19.22 4.93
C TRP A 74 -33.65 19.14 3.78
N GLY A 75 -34.24 17.96 3.59
CA GLY A 75 -35.27 17.78 2.58
C GLY A 75 -35.96 16.44 2.70
N TRP A 76 -37.00 16.24 1.90
CA TRP A 76 -37.63 14.93 1.74
C TRP A 76 -37.01 14.22 0.54
N VAL A 77 -36.62 12.96 0.70
CA VAL A 77 -36.27 12.08 -0.42
C VAL A 77 -37.54 11.42 -0.93
N ASP A 78 -38.34 10.89 -0.01
CA ASP A 78 -39.64 10.30 -0.27
C ASP A 78 -40.57 10.63 0.88
N ARG A 79 -41.53 11.51 0.63
CA ARG A 79 -42.46 11.96 1.67
C ARG A 79 -43.55 10.93 1.98
N GLU A 80 -43.91 10.08 1.03
CA GLU A 80 -44.95 9.07 1.20
C GLU A 80 -44.46 7.94 2.11
N HIS A 81 -43.19 7.57 1.96
CA HIS A 81 -42.54 6.54 2.77
C HIS A 81 -41.80 7.10 4.00
N GLY A 82 -41.90 8.42 4.26
CA GLY A 82 -41.30 9.05 5.44
C GLY A 82 -39.77 9.12 5.40
N ILE A 83 -39.14 9.05 4.23
CA ILE A 83 -37.69 9.09 4.05
C ILE A 83 -37.23 10.54 3.90
N ALA A 84 -36.62 11.07 4.96
CA ALA A 84 -36.01 12.40 4.96
C ALA A 84 -34.50 12.35 4.64
N ARG A 85 -34.02 13.39 3.97
CA ARG A 85 -32.60 13.71 3.81
C ARG A 85 -32.15 14.58 4.97
N ILE A 86 -31.02 14.21 5.55
CA ILE A 86 -30.31 14.99 6.56
C ILE A 86 -29.02 15.57 5.94
N PRO A 87 -28.55 16.75 6.38
CA PRO A 87 -27.26 17.29 5.95
C PRO A 87 -26.12 16.31 6.22
N VAL A 88 -25.18 16.21 5.28
CA VAL A 88 -24.05 15.26 5.37
C VAL A 88 -23.26 15.44 6.67
N GLU A 89 -22.99 16.68 7.08
CA GLU A 89 -22.31 16.97 8.35
C GLU A 89 -23.04 16.38 9.55
N ARG A 90 -24.39 16.46 9.56
CA ARG A 90 -25.18 15.87 10.63
C ARG A 90 -25.16 14.35 10.59
N ALA A 91 -25.22 13.75 9.39
CA ALA A 91 -25.09 12.31 9.22
C ALA A 91 -23.75 11.82 9.77
N MET A 92 -22.64 12.47 9.42
CA MET A 92 -21.31 12.12 9.94
C MET A 92 -21.26 12.19 11.47
N GLN A 93 -21.84 13.22 12.08
CA GLN A 93 -21.89 13.35 13.54
C GLN A 93 -22.70 12.23 14.21
N LEU A 94 -23.80 11.78 13.62
CA LEU A 94 -24.61 10.68 14.15
C LEU A 94 -23.85 9.35 14.02
N MET A 95 -23.31 9.05 12.83
CA MET A 95 -22.52 7.85 12.58
C MET A 95 -21.30 7.77 13.51
N ALA A 96 -20.59 8.88 13.73
CA ALA A 96 -19.45 8.94 14.64
C ALA A 96 -19.84 8.77 16.11
N LYS A 97 -21.07 9.11 16.50
CA LYS A 97 -21.59 8.87 17.84
C LYS A 97 -21.99 7.40 18.02
N GLU A 98 -22.70 6.82 17.05
CA GLU A 98 -23.14 5.42 17.07
C GLU A 98 -21.96 4.44 17.02
N GLY A 99 -20.97 4.71 16.17
CA GLY A 99 -19.73 3.92 16.10
C GLY A 99 -18.91 3.95 17.40
N ARG A 100 -19.10 4.95 18.26
CA ARG A 100 -18.50 4.98 19.62
C ARG A 100 -19.35 4.29 20.68
N GLN A 101 -20.62 4.01 20.39
CA GLN A 101 -21.55 3.37 21.32
C GLN A 101 -21.61 1.84 21.16
N THR A 102 -21.01 1.31 20.08
CA THR A 102 -20.86 -0.13 19.88
C THR A 102 -19.44 -0.53 20.32
N PRO A 103 -19.26 -1.30 21.40
CA PRO A 103 -17.95 -1.74 21.89
C PRO A 103 -17.25 -2.71 20.93
#